data_AF-A0A967XGD9-F1
#
_entry.id   AF-A0A967XGD9-F1
#
_cell.length_a   1.000
_cell.length_b   1.000
_cell.length_c   1.000
_cell.angle_alpha   90.00
_cell.angle_beta   90.00
_cell.angle_gamma   90.00
#
_symmetry.space_group_name_H-M   'P 1'
#
loop_
_entity.id
_entity.type
_entity.pdbx_description
1 polymer ?
#
loop_
_entity_poly.entity_id
_entity_poly.type
_entity_poly.pdbx_seq_one_letter_code
_entity_poly.pdbx_strand_id
1 'polypeptide(L)'
;HRHKIVEEGDSAFHLATGKIIQGRDSALESFAITLRGQIVRNELDVVLNGENGHANLNGLYLNDRDRLIDNFLHVTHARPQCYSRMGY
;
A
#
# COMPACT_ATOMS: atom_id res chain seq x y z
N HIS A 1 -8.94 2.82 -8.16
CA HIS A 1 -7.50 3.09 -8.38
C HIS A 1 -6.98 4.04 -7.31
N ARG A 2 -5.82 3.76 -6.73
CA ARG A 2 -5.15 4.59 -5.72
C ARG A 2 -3.69 4.80 -6.15
N HIS A 3 -3.25 6.05 -6.19
CA HIS A 3 -1.85 6.41 -6.41
C HIS A 3 -1.35 7.20 -5.22
N LYS A 4 -0.18 6.84 -4.70
CA LYS A 4 0.49 7.58 -3.63
C LYS A 4 1.93 7.83 -4.04
N ILE A 5 2.38 9.07 -3.88
CA ILE A 5 3.77 9.48 -4.08
C ILE A 5 4.23 10.12 -2.77
N VAL A 6 5.36 9.66 -2.24
CA VAL A 6 6.05 10.29 -1.10
C VAL A 6 7.32 10.94 -1.64
N GLU A 7 7.30 12.26 -1.71
CA GLU A 7 8.40 13.11 -2.14
C GLU A 7 8.51 14.29 -1.17
N GLU A 8 9.02 14.00 0.02
CA GLU A 8 9.18 14.99 1.09
C GLU A 8 10.65 15.44 1.21
N GLY A 9 10.93 16.38 2.13
CA GLY A 9 12.29 16.84 2.38
C GLY A 9 13.19 15.73 2.97
N ASP A 10 14.51 15.90 2.83
CA ASP A 10 15.50 14.87 3.23
C ASP A 10 15.57 14.62 4.74
N SER A 11 14.99 15.49 5.57
CA SER A 11 14.87 15.30 7.02
C SER A 11 13.43 15.02 7.47
N ALA A 12 12.52 14.76 6.52
CA ALA A 12 11.10 14.57 6.82
C ALA A 12 10.80 13.17 7.35
N PHE A 13 9.75 13.10 8.17
CA PHE A 13 9.20 11.86 8.71
C PHE A 13 7.79 11.67 8.14
N HIS A 14 7.62 10.63 7.33
CA HIS A 14 6.34 10.27 6.74
C HIS A 14 5.76 9.06 7.44
N LEU A 15 4.66 9.22 8.18
CA LEU A 15 3.90 8.13 8.78
C LEU A 15 2.48 8.17 8.26
N ALA A 16 2.05 7.10 7.59
CA ALA A 16 0.72 7.07 7.01
C ALA A 16 0.15 5.66 6.98
N THR A 17 -1.13 5.55 7.34
CA THR A 17 -1.91 4.31 7.26
C THR A 17 -3.11 4.54 6.37
N GLY A 18 -3.22 3.77 5.28
CA GLY A 18 -4.42 3.66 4.48
C GLY A 18 -5.25 2.44 4.90
N LYS A 19 -6.57 2.59 4.99
CA LYS A 19 -7.50 1.48 5.21
C LYS A 19 -8.53 1.43 4.09
N ILE A 20 -8.71 0.27 3.48
CA ILE A 20 -9.65 0.08 2.37
C ILE A 20 -10.50 -1.16 2.63
N ILE A 21 -11.82 -1.04 2.50
CA ILE A 21 -12.75 -2.16 2.53
C ILE A 21 -13.33 -2.31 1.12
N GLN A 22 -13.23 -3.52 0.56
CA GLN A 22 -13.73 -3.89 -0.76
C GLN A 22 -15.03 -4.69 -0.63
N GLY A 23 -16.03 -4.36 -1.44
CA GLY A 23 -17.30 -5.06 -1.53
C GLY A 23 -17.27 -6.22 -2.53
N ARG A 24 -18.45 -6.79 -2.79
CA ARG A 24 -18.62 -7.88 -3.75
C ARG A 24 -18.20 -7.41 -5.16
N ASP A 25 -17.51 -8.28 -5.90
CA ASP A 25 -17.06 -8.04 -7.28
C ASP A 25 -16.23 -6.75 -7.47
N SER A 26 -15.65 -6.21 -6.40
CA SER A 26 -14.87 -4.97 -6.45
C SER A 26 -13.38 -5.24 -6.69
N ALA A 27 -12.72 -4.28 -7.33
CA ALA A 27 -11.31 -4.37 -7.68
C ALA A 27 -10.53 -3.13 -7.22
N LEU A 28 -9.47 -3.37 -6.45
CA LEU A 28 -8.51 -2.36 -6.02
C LEU A 28 -7.22 -2.48 -6.83
N GLU A 29 -6.87 -1.41 -7.53
CA GLU A 29 -5.52 -1.16 -8.05
C GLU A 29 -4.87 -0.08 -7.20
N SER A 30 -3.76 -0.40 -6.51
CA SER A 30 -3.00 0.55 -5.71
C SER A 30 -1.54 0.56 -6.14
N PHE A 31 -0.99 1.77 -6.32
CA PHE A 31 0.43 2.01 -6.60
C PHE A 31 0.97 3.03 -5.60
N ALA A 32 2.02 2.68 -4.85
CA ALA A 32 2.70 3.62 -3.97
C ALA A 32 4.19 3.74 -4.33
N ILE A 33 4.65 4.97 -4.53
CA ILE A 33 6.05 5.28 -4.84
C ILE A 33 6.63 6.12 -3.71
N THR A 34 7.76 5.69 -3.14
CA THR A 34 8.54 6.47 -2.18
C THR A 34 9.84 6.93 -2.81
N LEU A 35 9.97 8.23 -3.07
CA LEU A 35 11.14 8.85 -3.70
C LEU A 35 12.07 9.52 -2.69
N ARG A 36 11.51 10.18 -1.65
CA ARG A 36 12.26 10.93 -0.64
C ARG A 36 11.61 10.88 0.74
N GLY A 37 12.39 11.17 1.78
CA GLY A 37 12.01 11.12 3.19
C GLY A 37 13.07 10.40 4.02
N GLN A 38 13.38 10.92 5.21
CA GLN A 38 14.40 10.34 6.11
C GLN A 38 13.90 9.04 6.76
N ILE A 39 12.68 9.10 7.28
CA ILE A 39 11.96 7.94 7.82
C ILE A 39 10.58 7.91 7.19
N VAL A 40 10.28 6.85 6.47
CA VAL A 40 9.00 6.63 5.83
C VAL A 40 8.42 5.32 6.32
N ARG A 41 7.29 5.38 7.01
CA ARG A 41 6.44 4.22 7.27
C ARG A 41 5.10 4.41 6.56
N ASN A 42 4.89 3.62 5.53
CA ASN A 42 3.71 3.66 4.69
C ASN A 42 2.97 2.33 4.79
N GLU A 43 1.83 2.37 5.44
CA GLU A 43 0.99 1.21 5.71
C GLU A 43 -0.28 1.23 4.86
N LEU A 44 -0.65 0.06 4.33
CA LEU A 44 -1.92 -0.16 3.66
C LEU A 44 -2.57 -1.44 4.16
N ASP A 45 -3.73 -1.29 4.79
CA ASP A 45 -4.59 -2.37 5.26
C ASP A 45 -5.81 -2.48 4.33
N VAL A 46 -6.02 -3.66 3.76
CA VAL A 46 -7.10 -3.95 2.82
C VAL A 46 -7.94 -5.12 3.34
N VAL A 47 -9.25 -4.92 3.43
CA VAL A 47 -10.22 -5.98 3.73
C VAL A 47 -11.07 -6.28 2.51
N LEU A 48 -10.96 -7.49 1.98
CA LEU A 48 -11.84 -8.02 0.93
C LEU A 48 -13.11 -8.57 1.60
N ASN A 49 -14.12 -7.72 1.77
CA ASN A 49 -15.34 -7.98 2.54
C ASN A 49 -16.55 -8.40 1.68
N GLY A 50 -16.35 -8.63 0.38
CA GLY A 50 -17.32 -9.24 -0.52
C GLY A 50 -16.69 -10.34 -1.36
N GLU A 51 -17.52 -11.30 -1.78
CA GLU A 51 -17.08 -12.39 -2.67
C GLU A 51 -16.53 -11.83 -3.99
N ASN A 52 -15.58 -12.54 -4.60
CA ASN A 52 -14.90 -12.15 -5.84
C ASN A 52 -14.16 -10.80 -5.77
N GLY A 53 -13.75 -10.37 -4.57
CA GLY A 53 -12.96 -9.15 -4.39
C GLY A 53 -11.52 -9.33 -4.89
N HIS A 54 -10.98 -8.30 -5.55
CA HIS A 54 -9.62 -8.29 -6.08
C HIS A 54 -8.79 -7.12 -5.54
N ALA A 55 -7.51 -7.36 -5.22
CA ALA A 55 -6.57 -6.31 -4.86
C ALA A 55 -5.18 -6.52 -5.47
N ASN A 56 -4.76 -5.60 -6.33
CA ASN A 56 -3.41 -5.49 -6.86
C ASN A 56 -2.70 -4.33 -6.15
N LEU A 57 -1.71 -4.68 -5.32
CA LEU A 57 -0.99 -3.76 -4.46
C LEU A 57 0.47 -3.68 -4.91
N ASN A 58 0.79 -2.63 -5.64
CA ASN A 58 2.10 -2.42 -6.21
C ASN A 58 2.82 -1.26 -5.53
N GLY A 59 4.15 -1.31 -5.51
CA GLY A 59 4.96 -0.21 -5.07
C GLY A 59 6.38 -0.23 -5.58
N LEU A 60 7.04 0.91 -5.39
CA LEU A 60 8.43 1.14 -5.70
C LEU A 60 8.99 2.08 -4.63
N TYR A 61 10.20 1.81 -4.17
CA TYR A 61 10.90 2.73 -3.28
C TYR A 61 12.35 2.86 -3.69
N LEU A 62 12.87 4.07 -3.56
CA LEU A 62 14.28 4.36 -3.76
C LEU A 62 14.90 4.61 -2.39
N ASN A 63 15.70 3.66 -1.93
CA ASN A 63 16.44 3.79 -0.67
C ASN A 63 17.93 4.04 -0.94
N ASP A 64 18.56 4.85 -0.09
CA ASP A 64 20.01 4.98 0.01
C ASP A 64 20.44 4.69 1.46
N ARG A 65 21.72 4.93 1.79
CA ARG A 65 22.30 4.47 3.07
C ARG A 65 21.69 5.14 4.30
N ASP A 66 21.19 6.36 4.16
CA ASP A 66 20.85 7.19 5.31
C ASP A 66 19.34 7.21 5.58
N ARG A 67 18.52 6.55 4.76
CA ARG A 67 17.05 6.53 4.89
C ARG A 67 16.53 5.21 5.44
N LEU A 68 15.44 5.30 6.21
CA LEU A 68 14.62 4.16 6.61
C LEU A 68 13.28 4.21 5.87
N ILE A 69 13.08 3.28 4.93
CA ILE A 69 11.81 3.14 4.21
C ILE A 69 11.19 1.79 4.54
N ASP A 70 9.98 1.87 5.09
CA ASP A 70 9.15 0.73 5.48
C ASP A 70 7.79 0.84 4.78
N ASN A 71 7.52 -0.11 3.88
CA ASN A 71 6.23 -0.27 3.25
C ASN A 71 5.57 -1.53 3.78
N PHE A 72 4.50 -1.35 4.55
CA PHE A 72 3.77 -2.45 5.17
C PHE A 72 2.42 -2.65 4.48
N LEU A 73 2.19 -3.87 3.98
CA LEU A 73 0.92 -4.27 3.39
C LEU A 73 0.27 -5.36 4.22
N HIS A 74 -1.03 -5.22 4.46
CA HIS A 74 -1.86 -6.26 5.07
C HIS A 74 -3.14 -6.43 4.26
N VAL A 75 -3.46 -7.68 3.90
CA VAL A 75 -4.70 -8.01 3.19
C VAL A 75 -5.47 -9.10 3.94
N THR A 76 -6.68 -8.78 4.37
CA THR A 76 -7.63 -9.73 4.96
C THR A 76 -8.62 -10.20 3.91
N HIS A 77 -8.63 -11.50 3.63
CA HIS A 77 -9.63 -12.17 2.78
C HIS A 77 -10.82 -12.60 3.64
N ALA A 78 -11.78 -11.70 3.87
CA ALA A 78 -12.91 -11.94 4.78
C ALA A 78 -14.09 -12.70 4.12
N ARG A 79 -14.01 -12.92 2.80
CA ARG A 79 -15.01 -13.65 1.99
C ARG A 79 -14.32 -14.61 1.00
N PRO A 80 -14.99 -15.69 0.56
CA PRO A 80 -14.42 -16.64 -0.38
C PRO A 80 -14.23 -16.03 -1.78
N GLN A 81 -13.45 -16.73 -2.62
CA GLN A 81 -13.17 -16.36 -4.02
C GLN A 81 -12.50 -14.98 -4.19
N CYS A 82 -11.83 -14.49 -3.15
CA CYS A 82 -11.04 -13.28 -3.22
C CYS A 82 -9.63 -13.57 -3.74
N TYR A 83 -9.02 -12.61 -4.43
CA TYR A 83 -7.64 -12.71 -4.91
C TYR A 83 -6.86 -11.42 -4.63
N SER A 84 -5.59 -11.58 -4.28
CA SER A 84 -4.70 -10.44 -4.09
C SER A 84 -3.31 -10.72 -4.63
N ARG A 85 -2.68 -9.71 -5.22
CA ARG A 85 -1.29 -9.75 -5.67
C ARG A 85 -0.53 -8.56 -5.10
N MET A 86 0.68 -8.82 -4.62
CA MET A 86 1.58 -7.80 -4.09
C MET A 86 2.86 -7.78 -4.91
N GLY A 87 3.30 -6.58 -5.30
CA GLY A 87 4.57 -6.35 -6.00
C GLY A 87 5.25 -5.12 -5.43
N TYR A 88 6.35 -5.30 -4.70
CA TYR A 88 7.11 -4.25 -4.03
C TYR A 88 8.60 -4.55 -4.10
#